data_AF-A0A4U6QAL2-F1
#
_entry.id   AF-A0A4U6QAL2-F1
#
_cell.length_a   1.000
_cell.length_b   1.000
_cell.length_c   1.000
_cell.angle_alpha   90.00
_cell.angle_beta   90.00
_cell.angle_gamma   90.00
#
_symmetry.space_group_name_H-M   'P 1'
#
loop_
_entity.id
_entity.type
_entity.pdbx_description
1 polymer ?
#
loop_
_entity_poly.entity_id
_entity_poly.type
_entity_poly.pdbx_seq_one_letter_code
_entity_poly.pdbx_strand_id
1 'polypeptide(L)'
;MTTRGSAMTQQMDPIDRVGAWADPTAPPPPEAGAGRDAPAHPVDRGHAVRGRGAGRTSVAGRSGRGPRRPVRVVHRAGRERIGSMTPDDRSTAVRAALAGAGSGRASLLMVTDHRTSRPRVFAAPVDLAFAEQLVELATEVSTDAAEAEWRPAAPGFTPAAGQWLWTATAHTPLAGLDEEICRPTHAPYQRSVRFGRSNLMVLRIRADDGTDLLRLYQGFSPDKALGTGRRLVGFWSGERFTALTAPLVIDRAFRVVVAQGMALMPTAAAYEGLFGPPTAVRVEAAATFADAFEDALLVRGVDELRVACLSDLNMMRKLLSIRRRLEDPRFRAALTMDRVLAFLATNPQVTVPVDRSGPSPALVFEPGPQQRWALLKLLDDDYLRSDLTGYRYEANSKSDVR
;
A
#
# COMPACT_ATOMS: atom_id res chain seq x y z
N MET A 1 51.18 -29.96 -23.54
CA MET A 1 51.48 -29.50 -22.16
C MET A 1 50.15 -29.17 -21.50
N THR A 2 49.83 -29.84 -20.41
CA THR A 2 48.49 -29.86 -19.81
C THR A 2 48.63 -29.70 -18.30
N THR A 3 48.17 -28.59 -17.75
CA THR A 3 48.20 -28.32 -16.31
C THR A 3 46.76 -28.16 -15.81
N ARG A 4 46.22 -29.23 -15.22
CA ARG A 4 44.99 -29.18 -14.43
C ARG A 4 45.36 -28.73 -13.01
N GLY A 5 44.81 -27.61 -12.56
CA GLY A 5 44.84 -27.22 -11.16
C GLY A 5 43.70 -27.89 -10.40
N SER A 6 44.01 -28.76 -9.43
CA SER A 6 43.01 -29.33 -8.53
C SER A 6 42.64 -28.33 -7.44
N ALA A 7 41.35 -27.99 -7.33
CA ALA A 7 40.84 -27.25 -6.18
C ALA A 7 40.66 -28.20 -4.99
N MET A 8 41.24 -27.85 -3.86
CA MET A 8 41.30 -28.67 -2.65
C MET A 8 40.22 -28.22 -1.66
N THR A 9 39.09 -28.92 -1.63
CA THR A 9 38.00 -28.63 -0.69
C THR A 9 38.38 -29.06 0.72
N GLN A 10 38.66 -28.10 1.61
CA GLN A 10 38.82 -28.40 3.04
C GLN A 10 37.45 -28.66 3.68
N GLN A 11 37.32 -29.85 4.25
CA GLN A 11 36.19 -30.28 5.03
C GLN A 11 36.43 -29.85 6.49
N MET A 12 35.56 -28.99 7.04
CA MET A 12 35.60 -28.60 8.46
C MET A 12 34.76 -29.56 9.29
N ASP A 13 35.36 -30.14 10.32
CA ASP A 13 34.64 -30.93 11.33
C ASP A 13 33.79 -30.06 12.27
N PRO A 14 32.67 -30.57 12.80
CA PRO A 14 31.81 -29.84 13.73
C PRO A 14 32.41 -29.78 15.15
N ILE A 15 32.41 -28.59 15.74
CA ILE A 15 32.82 -28.37 17.14
C ILE A 15 31.68 -28.77 18.09
N ASP A 16 32.01 -29.59 19.09
CA ASP A 16 31.08 -30.08 20.11
C ASP A 16 31.01 -29.14 21.34
N ARG A 17 29.78 -28.96 21.87
CA ARG A 17 29.38 -28.60 23.25
C ARG A 17 30.13 -27.54 24.09
N VAL A 18 29.40 -26.45 24.43
CA VAL A 18 29.02 -26.00 25.81
C VAL A 18 27.73 -25.16 25.65
N GLY A 19 26.68 -25.14 26.50
CA GLY A 19 26.37 -25.85 27.76
C GLY A 19 24.88 -25.66 28.13
N ALA A 20 24.41 -26.27 29.23
CA ALA A 20 23.00 -26.58 29.46
C ALA A 20 22.20 -25.58 30.35
N TRP A 21 20.98 -25.27 29.91
CA TRP A 21 19.80 -24.83 30.67
C TRP A 21 18.56 -25.32 29.88
N ALA A 22 17.42 -25.78 30.43
CA ALA A 22 17.00 -25.98 31.82
C ALA A 22 16.08 -27.24 31.92
N ASP A 23 15.45 -27.47 33.08
CA ASP A 23 14.65 -28.67 33.41
C ASP A 23 13.19 -28.60 32.87
N PRO A 24 12.71 -29.59 32.10
CA PRO A 24 11.34 -29.61 31.56
C PRO A 24 10.26 -30.09 32.56
N THR A 25 10.60 -30.40 33.82
CA THR A 25 9.65 -30.94 34.81
C THR A 25 9.02 -29.90 35.75
N ALA A 26 9.37 -28.62 35.60
CA ALA A 26 8.78 -27.54 36.41
C ALA A 26 7.28 -27.36 36.14
N PRO A 27 6.40 -27.43 37.16
CA PRO A 27 4.96 -27.21 36.98
C PRO A 27 4.65 -25.74 36.64
N PRO A 28 3.56 -25.48 35.88
CA PRO A 28 3.16 -24.11 35.54
C PRO A 28 2.72 -23.32 36.79
N PRO A 29 2.91 -21.99 36.81
CA PRO A 29 2.41 -21.14 37.89
C PRO A 29 0.87 -21.13 37.93
N PRO A 30 0.26 -21.01 39.12
CA PRO A 30 -1.19 -21.09 39.27
C PRO A 30 -1.92 -19.90 38.64
N GLU A 31 -3.06 -20.18 38.00
CA GLU A 31 -3.95 -19.17 37.43
C GLU A 31 -4.61 -18.32 38.52
N ALA A 32 -4.44 -17.00 38.45
CA ALA A 32 -5.10 -16.06 39.35
C ALA A 32 -6.54 -15.80 38.88
N GLY A 33 -7.49 -16.52 39.46
CA GLY A 33 -8.91 -16.39 39.15
C GLY A 33 -9.58 -15.10 39.67
N ALA A 34 -10.42 -14.53 38.79
CA ALA A 34 -11.66 -13.78 39.04
C ALA A 34 -11.79 -12.82 40.25
N GLY A 35 -12.19 -11.58 39.95
CA GLY A 35 -13.08 -10.81 40.84
C GLY A 35 -12.98 -9.30 40.75
N ARG A 36 -13.97 -8.63 40.12
CA ARG A 36 -15.00 -7.86 40.85
C ARG A 36 -15.96 -7.10 39.92
N ASP A 37 -17.18 -7.02 40.42
CA ASP A 37 -18.34 -6.35 39.85
C ASP A 37 -18.16 -4.82 39.74
N ALA A 38 -18.83 -4.22 38.74
CA ALA A 38 -19.06 -2.79 38.64
C ALA A 38 -20.58 -2.53 38.55
N PRO A 39 -21.18 -1.73 39.45
CA PRO A 39 -22.61 -1.48 39.45
C PRO A 39 -23.04 -0.48 38.37
N ALA A 40 -24.24 -0.67 37.83
CA ALA A 40 -24.83 0.24 36.85
C ALA A 40 -25.31 1.54 37.51
N HIS A 41 -25.08 2.68 36.84
CA HIS A 41 -25.72 3.96 37.21
C HIS A 41 -27.16 4.03 36.67
N PRO A 42 -28.11 4.60 37.44
CA PRO A 42 -29.51 4.69 37.03
C PRO A 42 -29.77 5.79 36.01
N VAL A 43 -30.78 5.58 35.18
CA VAL A 43 -31.38 6.59 34.30
C VAL A 43 -32.38 7.39 35.11
N ASP A 44 -32.25 8.73 35.11
CA ASP A 44 -33.27 9.63 35.66
C ASP A 44 -34.02 10.39 34.54
N ARG A 45 -35.33 10.54 34.69
CA ARG A 45 -36.25 11.26 33.80
C ARG A 45 -37.04 12.27 34.66
N GLY A 46 -36.65 13.54 34.62
CA GLY A 46 -37.32 14.64 35.32
C GLY A 46 -37.91 15.69 34.37
N HIS A 47 -39.12 16.19 34.67
CA HIS A 47 -39.93 17.05 33.80
C HIS A 47 -39.74 18.57 34.02
N ALA A 48 -39.60 19.30 32.89
CA ALA A 48 -40.38 20.48 32.48
C ALA A 48 -40.35 21.86 33.22
N VAL A 49 -40.85 22.85 32.46
CA VAL A 49 -41.47 24.15 32.84
C VAL A 49 -40.62 25.45 32.78
N ARG A 50 -40.92 26.22 31.71
CA ARG A 50 -41.04 27.70 31.57
C ARG A 50 -40.15 28.66 32.38
N GLY A 51 -39.48 29.58 31.66
CA GLY A 51 -39.13 30.92 32.14
C GLY A 51 -39.06 31.93 30.98
N ARG A 52 -39.83 33.03 31.04
CA ARG A 52 -39.75 34.14 30.06
C ARG A 52 -38.61 35.09 30.45
N GLY A 53 -37.93 35.67 29.46
CA GLY A 53 -36.98 36.77 29.67
C GLY A 53 -36.79 37.60 28.40
N ALA A 54 -37.48 38.74 28.31
CA ALA A 54 -37.27 39.70 27.22
C ALA A 54 -36.10 40.62 27.56
N GLY A 55 -35.20 40.85 26.60
CA GLY A 55 -34.04 41.74 26.77
C GLY A 55 -33.61 42.34 25.44
N ARG A 56 -34.10 43.54 25.13
CA ARG A 56 -33.57 44.37 24.04
C ARG A 56 -32.21 44.95 24.46
N THR A 57 -31.22 44.91 23.58
CA THR A 57 -30.29 46.03 23.38
C THR A 57 -29.62 45.96 22.01
N SER A 58 -29.69 47.06 21.27
CA SER A 58 -28.92 47.31 20.06
C SER A 58 -27.55 47.92 20.43
N VAL A 59 -26.47 47.46 19.80
CA VAL A 59 -25.20 48.21 19.75
C VAL A 59 -24.65 48.21 18.33
N ALA A 60 -24.16 49.38 17.91
CA ALA A 60 -23.78 49.73 16.56
C ALA A 60 -22.72 48.81 15.92
N GLY A 61 -22.89 48.55 14.62
CA GLY A 61 -21.83 47.98 13.78
C GLY A 61 -20.71 49.00 13.55
N ARG A 62 -19.47 48.64 13.89
CA ARG A 62 -18.25 49.39 13.54
C ARG A 62 -17.55 48.68 12.37
N SER A 63 -17.44 49.38 11.25
CA SER A 63 -16.78 48.90 10.02
C SER A 63 -15.24 48.95 10.12
N GLY A 64 -14.67 48.00 10.86
CA GLY A 64 -13.22 47.79 10.92
C GLY A 64 -12.67 47.16 9.65
N ARG A 65 -12.11 47.97 8.73
CA ARG A 65 -11.25 47.45 7.65
C ARG A 65 -9.94 46.91 8.25
N GLY A 66 -9.93 45.63 8.60
CA GLY A 66 -8.70 44.92 8.97
C GLY A 66 -7.69 44.89 7.80
N PRO A 67 -6.37 44.81 8.08
CA PRO A 67 -5.36 44.73 7.04
C PRO A 67 -5.60 43.49 6.18
N ARG A 68 -5.62 43.67 4.85
CA ARG A 68 -5.72 42.56 3.89
C ARG A 68 -4.54 41.62 4.14
N ARG A 69 -4.82 40.40 4.61
CA ARG A 69 -3.82 39.32 4.63
C ARG A 69 -3.25 39.18 3.21
N PRO A 70 -1.93 39.02 3.05
CA PRO A 70 -1.35 38.75 1.74
C PRO A 70 -1.99 37.48 1.19
N VAL A 71 -2.59 37.59 -0.01
CA VAL A 71 -3.13 36.44 -0.73
C VAL A 71 -1.93 35.56 -1.07
N ARG A 72 -1.83 34.43 -0.38
CA ARG A 72 -0.73 33.47 -0.53
C ARG A 72 -0.83 32.86 -1.92
N VAL A 73 -0.02 33.33 -2.86
CA VAL A 73 0.15 32.72 -4.19
C VAL A 73 0.89 31.40 -4.00
N VAL A 74 0.18 30.37 -3.55
CA VAL A 74 0.68 28.99 -3.44
C VAL A 74 0.83 28.43 -4.86
N HIS A 75 1.86 27.60 -5.07
CA HIS A 75 2.32 27.04 -6.37
C HIS A 75 1.26 26.23 -7.16
N ARG A 76 0.19 26.87 -7.64
CA ARG A 76 -0.79 26.26 -8.56
C ARG A 76 -0.25 26.15 -9.98
N ALA A 77 0.64 27.06 -10.38
CA ALA A 77 1.20 27.19 -11.72
C ALA A 77 2.04 26.00 -12.22
N GLY A 78 2.46 25.09 -11.34
CA GLY A 78 3.16 23.85 -11.73
C GLY A 78 2.20 22.71 -12.10
N ARG A 79 1.12 22.51 -11.32
CA ARG A 79 0.17 21.41 -11.54
C ARG A 79 -0.63 21.56 -12.84
N GLU A 80 -0.98 22.79 -13.23
CA GLU A 80 -1.79 23.04 -14.44
C GLU A 80 -1.00 22.85 -15.75
N ARG A 81 0.33 23.06 -15.77
CA ARG A 81 1.15 22.84 -16.99
C ARG A 81 1.32 21.38 -17.38
N ILE A 82 1.35 20.46 -16.40
CA ILE A 82 1.60 19.04 -16.65
C ILE A 82 0.46 18.40 -17.48
N GLY A 83 -0.76 18.93 -17.37
CA GLY A 83 -1.93 18.46 -18.12
C GLY A 83 -1.85 18.70 -19.63
N SER A 84 -1.04 19.66 -20.09
CA SER A 84 -0.89 20.01 -21.51
C SER A 84 0.44 19.56 -22.14
N MET A 85 1.33 18.92 -21.38
CA MET A 85 2.60 18.40 -21.90
C MET A 85 2.39 17.11 -22.70
N THR A 86 3.14 16.93 -23.79
CA THR A 86 3.19 15.65 -24.49
C THR A 86 3.85 14.58 -23.60
N PRO A 87 3.67 13.27 -23.90
CA PRO A 87 4.38 12.21 -23.20
C PRO A 87 5.91 12.36 -23.24
N ASP A 88 6.44 12.88 -24.35
CA ASP A 88 7.88 13.04 -24.57
C ASP A 88 8.44 14.25 -23.80
N ASP A 89 7.73 15.39 -23.81
CA ASP A 89 8.08 16.55 -22.98
C ASP A 89 8.12 16.18 -21.50
N ARG A 90 7.08 15.43 -21.05
CA ARG A 90 6.98 15.00 -19.66
C ARG A 90 8.12 14.05 -19.31
N SER A 91 8.44 13.12 -20.20
CA SER A 91 9.54 12.18 -19.98
C SER A 91 10.89 12.88 -19.91
N THR A 92 11.11 13.87 -20.77
CA THR A 92 12.31 14.72 -20.79
C THR A 92 12.43 15.52 -19.49
N ALA A 93 11.35 16.15 -19.02
CA ALA A 93 11.33 16.90 -17.77
C ALA A 93 11.56 16.01 -16.52
N VAL A 94 11.05 14.76 -16.52
CA VAL A 94 11.34 13.79 -15.46
C VAL A 94 12.81 13.39 -15.50
N ARG A 95 13.39 13.02 -16.65
CA ARG A 95 14.82 12.65 -16.76
C ARG A 95 15.75 13.81 -16.35
N ALA A 96 15.42 15.05 -16.71
CA ALA A 96 16.17 16.23 -16.25
C ALA A 96 16.12 16.40 -14.71
N ALA A 97 14.96 16.16 -14.08
CA ALA A 97 14.83 16.20 -12.63
C ALA A 97 15.57 15.06 -11.91
N LEU A 98 15.64 13.87 -12.52
CA LEU A 98 16.45 12.74 -12.04
C LEU A 98 17.95 13.05 -12.14
N ALA A 99 18.41 13.58 -13.27
CA ALA A 99 19.81 13.97 -13.46
C ALA A 99 20.26 15.09 -12.50
N GLY A 100 19.33 15.98 -12.10
CA GLY A 100 19.59 17.01 -11.09
C GLY A 100 19.76 16.51 -9.66
N ALA A 101 19.55 15.22 -9.37
CA ALA A 101 19.58 14.68 -8.00
C ALA A 101 20.87 15.00 -7.25
N GLY A 102 22.02 14.82 -7.91
CA GLY A 102 23.35 14.96 -7.32
C GLY A 102 23.78 16.41 -7.01
N SER A 103 23.06 17.42 -7.51
CA SER A 103 23.29 18.84 -7.17
C SER A 103 22.29 19.38 -6.15
N GLY A 104 21.36 18.55 -5.67
CA GLY A 104 20.32 18.97 -4.75
C GLY A 104 20.68 18.82 -3.28
N ARG A 105 19.94 19.53 -2.42
CA ARG A 105 19.97 19.38 -0.97
C ARG A 105 18.98 18.30 -0.53
N ALA A 106 19.48 17.28 0.15
CA ALA A 106 18.66 16.26 0.78
C ALA A 106 17.89 16.78 2.01
N SER A 107 16.73 16.20 2.25
CA SER A 107 15.97 16.35 3.49
C SER A 107 15.22 15.05 3.76
N LEU A 108 15.44 14.44 4.93
CA LEU A 108 14.77 13.20 5.32
C LEU A 108 13.48 13.52 6.07
N LEU A 109 12.36 12.95 5.62
CA LEU A 109 11.03 13.15 6.18
C LEU A 109 10.44 11.81 6.66
N MET A 110 9.75 11.85 7.79
CA MET A 110 9.01 10.72 8.35
C MET A 110 7.51 11.03 8.26
N VAL A 111 6.71 10.09 7.76
CA VAL A 111 5.27 10.27 7.55
C VAL A 111 4.47 9.21 8.31
N THR A 112 3.66 9.63 9.29
CA THR A 112 2.66 8.75 9.92
C THR A 112 1.33 8.84 9.18
N ASP A 113 0.53 7.78 9.29
CA ASP A 113 -0.88 7.77 8.87
C ASP A 113 -1.09 8.10 7.38
N HIS A 114 -0.09 7.77 6.55
CA HIS A 114 0.03 8.19 5.15
C HIS A 114 -1.09 7.70 4.21
N ARG A 115 -1.88 6.71 4.66
CA ARG A 115 -3.07 6.18 3.94
C ARG A 115 -4.40 6.76 4.43
N THR A 116 -4.35 7.70 5.39
CA THR A 116 -5.53 8.39 5.93
C THR A 116 -5.72 9.75 5.24
N SER A 117 -6.84 10.40 5.51
CA SER A 117 -7.10 11.79 5.07
C SER A 117 -6.29 12.84 5.82
N ARG A 118 -5.47 12.46 6.81
CA ARG A 118 -4.68 13.38 7.66
C ARG A 118 -3.28 12.84 7.94
N PRO A 119 -2.44 12.66 6.90
CA PRO A 119 -1.05 12.25 7.09
C PRO A 119 -0.29 13.32 7.91
N ARG A 120 0.69 12.90 8.70
CA ARG A 120 1.55 13.82 9.47
C ARG A 120 2.99 13.66 9.02
N VAL A 121 3.58 14.76 8.55
CA VAL A 121 4.97 14.79 8.04
C VAL A 121 5.88 15.49 9.04
N PHE A 122 7.00 14.86 9.36
CA PHE A 122 8.02 15.35 10.28
C PHE A 122 9.39 15.39 9.60
N ALA A 123 10.18 16.44 9.83
CA ALA A 123 11.57 16.51 9.37
C ALA A 123 12.48 15.75 10.33
N ALA A 124 13.16 14.71 9.86
CA ALA A 124 14.20 14.04 10.63
C ALA A 124 15.46 14.94 10.69
N PRO A 125 16.12 15.06 11.84
CA PRO A 125 17.39 15.76 11.92
C PRO A 125 18.44 14.96 11.15
N VAL A 126 19.10 15.63 10.20
CA VAL A 126 20.24 15.11 9.44
C VAL A 126 21.39 16.11 9.58
N ASP A 127 22.60 15.62 9.80
CA ASP A 127 23.81 16.44 9.68
C ASP A 127 24.26 16.52 8.21
N LEU A 128 25.31 17.31 7.95
CA LEU A 128 25.79 17.57 6.59
C LEU A 128 26.35 16.30 5.93
N ALA A 129 27.19 15.53 6.63
CA ALA A 129 27.83 14.33 6.09
C ALA A 129 26.80 13.22 5.80
N PHE A 130 25.73 13.13 6.60
CA PHE A 130 24.62 12.23 6.32
C PHE A 130 23.72 12.75 5.19
N ALA A 131 23.53 14.07 5.07
CA ALA A 131 22.81 14.65 3.94
C ALA A 131 23.54 14.39 2.61
N GLU A 132 24.88 14.45 2.58
CA GLU A 132 25.71 14.09 1.43
C GLU A 132 25.50 12.62 1.01
N GLN A 133 25.58 11.67 1.95
CA GLN A 133 25.28 10.24 1.68
C GLN A 133 23.85 10.01 1.17
N LEU A 134 22.88 10.82 1.62
CA LEU A 134 21.51 10.76 1.10
C LEU A 134 21.42 11.33 -0.32
N VAL A 135 22.23 12.32 -0.70
CA VAL A 135 22.33 12.81 -2.10
C VAL A 135 22.99 11.77 -3.00
N GLU A 136 24.05 11.10 -2.55
CA GLU A 136 24.68 9.98 -3.27
C GLU A 136 23.67 8.85 -3.55
N LEU A 137 22.96 8.39 -2.50
CA LEU A 137 21.91 7.37 -2.63
C LEU A 137 20.76 7.83 -3.54
N ALA A 138 20.38 9.11 -3.48
CA ALA A 138 19.37 9.65 -4.37
C ALA A 138 19.85 9.67 -5.83
N THR A 139 21.14 9.92 -6.06
CA THR A 139 21.75 9.93 -7.38
C THR A 139 21.81 8.51 -7.96
N GLU A 140 22.25 7.52 -7.19
CA GLU A 140 22.24 6.09 -7.56
C GLU A 140 20.85 5.64 -8.05
N VAL A 141 19.82 5.79 -7.21
CA VAL A 141 18.45 5.39 -7.53
C VAL A 141 17.84 6.21 -8.68
N SER A 142 18.26 7.47 -8.85
CA SER A 142 17.77 8.33 -9.94
C SER A 142 18.44 8.02 -11.27
N THR A 143 19.71 7.59 -11.28
CA THR A 143 20.41 7.09 -12.46
C THR A 143 19.76 5.80 -12.95
N ASP A 144 19.57 4.81 -12.07
CA ASP A 144 18.85 3.57 -12.40
C ASP A 144 17.48 3.84 -13.03
N ALA A 145 16.71 4.77 -12.43
CA ALA A 145 15.42 5.19 -12.95
C ALA A 145 15.54 5.95 -14.28
N ALA A 146 16.60 6.75 -14.49
CA ALA A 146 16.83 7.55 -15.69
C ALA A 146 17.45 6.77 -16.86
N GLU A 147 18.02 5.59 -16.62
CA GLU A 147 18.51 4.67 -17.66
C GLU A 147 17.47 3.63 -18.05
N ALA A 148 16.53 3.31 -17.15
CA ALA A 148 15.47 2.34 -17.41
C ALA A 148 14.53 2.70 -18.57
N GLU A 149 14.03 1.66 -19.24
CA GLU A 149 12.89 1.75 -20.15
C GLU A 149 11.60 1.90 -19.35
N TRP A 150 10.81 2.93 -19.63
CA TRP A 150 9.59 3.21 -18.87
C TRP A 150 8.36 2.62 -19.53
N ARG A 151 7.63 1.77 -18.79
CA ARG A 151 6.36 1.17 -19.21
C ARG A 151 5.21 1.70 -18.34
N PRO A 152 4.01 1.95 -18.88
CA PRO A 152 2.88 2.36 -18.04
C PRO A 152 2.52 1.25 -17.05
N ALA A 153 2.25 1.60 -15.80
CA ALA A 153 1.82 0.65 -14.78
C ALA A 153 0.42 0.10 -15.12
N ALA A 154 0.36 -1.17 -15.55
CA ALA A 154 -0.86 -1.86 -15.94
C ALA A 154 -1.14 -3.10 -15.05
N PRO A 155 -2.41 -3.46 -14.78
CA PRO A 155 -2.75 -4.59 -13.92
C PRO A 155 -2.24 -5.94 -14.47
N GLY A 156 -1.38 -6.60 -13.69
CA GLY A 156 -0.77 -7.89 -14.05
C GLY A 156 0.42 -7.80 -15.01
N PHE A 157 0.86 -6.59 -15.40
CA PHE A 157 2.10 -6.42 -16.14
C PHE A 157 3.31 -6.55 -15.18
N THR A 158 4.23 -7.44 -15.53
CA THR A 158 5.51 -7.63 -14.83
C THR A 158 6.62 -7.06 -15.71
N PRO A 159 7.36 -6.03 -15.27
CA PRO A 159 8.46 -5.46 -16.05
C PRO A 159 9.61 -6.46 -16.19
N ALA A 160 10.29 -6.41 -17.33
CA ALA A 160 11.55 -7.12 -17.55
C ALA A 160 12.72 -6.45 -16.82
N ALA A 161 13.89 -7.09 -16.80
CA ALA A 161 15.12 -6.46 -16.33
C ALA A 161 15.40 -5.17 -17.14
N GLY A 162 15.78 -4.08 -16.46
CA GLY A 162 15.97 -2.76 -17.09
C GLY A 162 14.67 -2.00 -17.40
N GLN A 163 13.49 -2.58 -17.15
CA GLN A 163 12.21 -1.86 -17.25
C GLN A 163 11.76 -1.34 -15.90
N TRP A 164 11.23 -0.12 -15.88
CA TRP A 164 10.54 0.46 -14.73
C TRP A 164 9.10 0.80 -15.12
N LEU A 165 8.18 0.70 -14.17
CA LEU A 165 6.80 1.12 -14.35
C LEU A 165 6.65 2.61 -14.02
N TRP A 166 5.73 3.30 -14.69
CA TRP A 166 5.34 4.67 -14.36
C TRP A 166 3.83 4.85 -14.16
N THR A 167 3.45 5.78 -13.30
CA THR A 167 2.06 6.25 -13.15
C THR A 167 2.01 7.75 -12.83
N ALA A 168 0.95 8.45 -13.24
CA ALA A 168 0.75 9.85 -12.88
C ALA A 168 0.23 9.96 -11.44
N THR A 169 0.84 10.81 -10.60
CA THR A 169 0.47 10.88 -9.17
C THR A 169 -0.89 11.53 -8.92
N ALA A 170 -1.36 12.39 -9.82
CA ALA A 170 -2.58 13.18 -9.67
C ALA A 170 -3.86 12.36 -9.41
N HIS A 171 -3.91 11.11 -9.86
CA HIS A 171 -5.05 10.21 -9.71
C HIS A 171 -4.79 9.07 -8.71
N THR A 172 -3.90 9.27 -7.74
CA THR A 172 -3.47 8.22 -6.81
C THR A 172 -3.50 8.69 -5.36
N PRO A 173 -3.40 7.79 -4.37
CA PRO A 173 -3.31 8.17 -2.96
C PRO A 173 -2.14 9.11 -2.64
N LEU A 174 -1.10 9.19 -3.48
CA LEU A 174 -0.04 10.18 -3.35
C LEU A 174 -0.55 11.62 -3.46
N ALA A 175 -1.57 11.93 -4.27
CA ALA A 175 -1.91 13.31 -4.64
C ALA A 175 -2.10 14.27 -3.45
N GLY A 176 -2.76 13.81 -2.37
CA GLY A 176 -2.94 14.58 -1.13
C GLY A 176 -1.72 14.57 -0.22
N LEU A 177 -0.97 13.46 -0.19
CA LEU A 177 0.26 13.32 0.59
C LEU A 177 1.41 14.18 0.01
N ASP A 178 1.50 14.27 -1.31
CA ASP A 178 2.52 15.03 -2.06
C ASP A 178 2.50 16.51 -1.66
N GLU A 179 1.32 17.07 -1.40
CA GLU A 179 1.13 18.46 -0.97
C GLU A 179 1.64 18.72 0.45
N GLU A 180 1.44 17.76 1.37
CA GLU A 180 1.96 17.80 2.73
C GLU A 180 3.49 17.67 2.74
N ILE A 181 4.05 16.79 1.90
CA ILE A 181 5.49 16.58 1.75
C ILE A 181 6.19 17.80 1.12
N CYS A 182 5.57 18.44 0.13
CA CYS A 182 6.14 19.62 -0.55
C CYS A 182 6.12 20.91 0.28
N ARG A 183 5.49 20.94 1.46
CA ARG A 183 5.52 22.13 2.34
C ARG A 183 6.96 22.60 2.60
N PRO A 184 7.25 23.91 2.63
CA PRO A 184 8.62 24.41 2.81
C PRO A 184 9.29 23.96 4.11
N THR A 185 8.47 23.74 5.15
CA THR A 185 8.89 23.34 6.49
C THR A 185 7.92 22.31 7.09
N HIS A 186 8.44 21.50 8.00
CA HIS A 186 7.71 20.45 8.74
C HIS A 186 8.04 20.55 10.23
N ALA A 187 7.21 19.94 11.08
CA ALA A 187 7.56 19.80 12.49
C ALA A 187 8.82 18.92 12.64
N PRO A 188 9.75 19.21 13.55
CA PRO A 188 10.89 18.32 13.80
C PRO A 188 10.40 16.96 14.30
N TYR A 189 11.02 15.90 13.81
CA TYR A 189 10.79 14.55 14.30
C TYR A 189 11.21 14.44 15.77
N GLN A 190 10.34 13.88 16.59
CA GLN A 190 10.60 13.59 18.00
C GLN A 190 10.48 12.09 18.23
N ARG A 191 11.37 11.51 19.05
CA ARG A 191 11.34 10.06 19.40
C ARG A 191 10.03 9.61 20.09
N SER A 192 9.23 10.56 20.59
CA SER A 192 7.89 10.34 21.13
C SER A 192 6.82 10.05 20.06
N VAL A 193 7.10 10.33 18.79
CA VAL A 193 6.19 10.02 17.67
C VAL A 193 6.11 8.50 17.51
N ARG A 194 4.94 7.95 17.78
CA ARG A 194 4.67 6.52 17.58
C ARG A 194 4.42 6.24 16.11
N PHE A 195 5.20 5.34 15.55
CA PHE A 195 5.01 4.81 14.20
C PHE A 195 4.12 3.56 14.24
N GLY A 196 3.11 3.51 13.37
CA GLY A 196 2.22 2.35 13.21
C GLY A 196 2.87 1.24 12.37
N ARG A 197 2.08 0.36 11.77
CA ARG A 197 2.58 -0.58 10.74
C ARG A 197 2.72 0.06 9.34
N SER A 198 2.12 1.23 9.14
CA SER A 198 1.95 1.88 7.83
C SER A 198 2.48 3.32 7.85
N ASN A 199 3.80 3.47 7.87
CA ASN A 199 4.47 4.77 7.81
C ASN A 199 5.38 4.82 6.58
N LEU A 200 5.77 6.01 6.18
CA LEU A 200 6.75 6.21 5.12
C LEU A 200 7.96 6.96 5.64
N MET A 201 9.10 6.63 5.07
CA MET A 201 10.28 7.46 5.06
C MET A 201 10.40 8.05 3.65
N VAL A 202 10.63 9.36 3.56
CA VAL A 202 10.69 10.08 2.30
C VAL A 202 11.97 10.89 2.26
N LEU A 203 12.84 10.58 1.32
CA LEU A 203 14.02 11.39 1.02
C LEU A 203 13.64 12.39 -0.06
N ARG A 204 13.63 13.67 0.29
CA ARG A 204 13.26 14.79 -0.58
C ARG A 204 14.53 15.51 -1.04
N ILE A 205 14.66 15.70 -2.35
CA ILE A 205 15.78 16.44 -2.96
C ILE A 205 15.25 17.75 -3.55
N ARG A 206 15.87 18.87 -3.17
CA ARG A 206 15.56 20.22 -3.69
C ARG A 206 16.78 20.87 -4.31
N ALA A 207 16.60 21.67 -5.35
CA ALA A 207 17.65 22.58 -5.83
C ALA A 207 17.89 23.73 -4.82
N ASP A 208 18.98 24.47 -5.02
CA ASP A 208 19.39 25.60 -4.14
C ASP A 208 18.36 26.75 -4.08
N ASP A 209 17.56 26.92 -5.14
CA ASP A 209 16.44 27.87 -5.20
C ASP A 209 15.20 27.42 -4.38
N GLY A 210 15.25 26.20 -3.83
CA GLY A 210 14.17 25.56 -3.08
C GLY A 210 13.19 24.75 -3.94
N THR A 211 13.38 24.69 -5.26
CA THR A 211 12.54 23.90 -6.17
C THR A 211 12.66 22.41 -5.88
N ASP A 212 11.53 21.71 -5.80
CA ASP A 212 11.47 20.25 -5.66
C ASP A 212 11.93 19.55 -6.95
N LEU A 213 13.03 18.80 -6.87
CA LEU A 213 13.52 17.98 -7.98
C LEU A 213 12.82 16.63 -7.97
N LEU A 214 12.99 15.87 -6.88
CA LEU A 214 12.42 14.54 -6.72
C LEU A 214 12.22 14.16 -5.25
N ARG A 215 11.42 13.11 -5.04
CA ARG A 215 11.24 12.44 -3.74
C ARG A 215 11.37 10.94 -3.91
N LEU A 216 12.12 10.29 -3.02
CA LEU A 216 12.23 8.84 -2.93
C LEU A 216 11.43 8.34 -1.74
N TYR A 217 10.58 7.34 -1.97
CA TYR A 217 9.66 6.82 -0.96
C TYR A 217 10.05 5.40 -0.53
N GLN A 218 10.02 5.16 0.78
CA GLN A 218 10.22 3.85 1.38
C GLN A 218 9.19 3.54 2.48
N GLY A 219 8.86 2.26 2.63
CA GLY A 219 8.04 1.76 3.73
C GLY A 219 8.84 1.73 5.02
N PHE A 220 8.28 2.34 6.07
CA PHE A 220 8.91 2.46 7.37
C PHE A 220 8.11 1.71 8.45
N SER A 221 8.71 0.64 8.99
CA SER A 221 8.19 -0.11 10.14
C SER A 221 8.99 0.23 11.42
N PRO A 222 8.38 0.12 12.62
CA PRO A 222 9.09 0.28 13.88
C PRO A 222 10.30 -0.64 14.03
N ASP A 223 10.29 -1.82 13.40
CA ASP A 223 11.44 -2.74 13.43
C ASP A 223 12.72 -2.15 12.80
N LYS A 224 12.59 -1.13 11.92
CA LYS A 224 13.73 -0.37 11.35
C LYS A 224 14.26 0.71 12.29
N ALA A 225 13.45 1.23 13.21
CA ALA A 225 13.94 2.02 14.35
C ALA A 225 14.15 1.06 15.52
N LEU A 226 15.32 0.39 15.55
CA LEU A 226 15.62 -0.67 16.51
C LEU A 226 15.28 -0.22 17.94
N GLY A 227 14.18 -0.76 18.46
CA GLY A 227 13.56 -0.27 19.69
C GLY A 227 14.44 -0.47 20.90
N THR A 228 14.24 0.35 21.92
CA THR A 228 15.04 0.42 23.17
C THR A 228 14.92 -0.80 24.09
N GLY A 229 14.52 -1.96 23.58
CA GLY A 229 14.75 -3.24 24.24
C GLY A 229 16.26 -3.51 24.36
N ARG A 230 16.64 -4.49 25.19
CA ARG A 230 18.05 -4.88 25.43
C ARG A 230 18.69 -5.57 24.20
N ARG A 231 18.85 -4.84 23.10
CA ARG A 231 19.57 -5.29 21.90
C ARG A 231 20.88 -4.51 21.80
N LEU A 232 22.00 -5.22 21.89
CA LEU A 232 23.31 -4.64 21.60
C LEU A 232 23.46 -4.54 20.08
N VAL A 233 23.33 -3.33 19.52
CA VAL A 233 23.54 -3.09 18.10
C VAL A 233 24.96 -2.58 17.91
N GLY A 234 25.85 -3.41 17.35
CA GLY A 234 27.19 -3.00 16.94
C GLY A 234 27.21 -2.57 15.49
N PHE A 235 27.74 -1.38 15.20
CA PHE A 235 28.14 -0.98 13.84
C PHE A 235 29.62 -1.24 13.65
N TRP A 236 29.99 -2.05 12.67
CA TRP A 236 31.38 -2.28 12.31
C TRP A 236 31.88 -1.15 11.42
N SER A 237 32.91 -0.43 11.88
CA SER A 237 33.60 0.60 11.10
C SER A 237 35.10 0.30 11.09
N GLY A 238 35.59 -0.19 9.95
CA GLY A 238 36.99 -0.59 9.75
C GLY A 238 37.41 -1.78 10.61
N GLU A 239 37.80 -1.52 11.86
CA GLU A 239 38.40 -2.47 12.81
C GLU A 239 37.65 -2.55 14.16
N ARG A 240 36.58 -1.76 14.36
CA ARG A 240 35.89 -1.66 15.66
C ARG A 240 34.38 -1.72 15.53
N PHE A 241 33.75 -2.37 16.50
CA PHE A 241 32.31 -2.27 16.72
C PHE A 241 31.99 -1.09 17.64
N THR A 242 31.18 -0.14 17.14
CA THR A 242 30.62 0.94 17.95
C THR A 242 29.19 0.57 18.36
N ALA A 243 28.88 0.64 19.65
CA ALA A 243 27.52 0.39 20.14
C ALA A 243 26.58 1.56 19.78
N LEU A 244 25.49 1.26 19.07
CA LEU A 244 24.45 2.22 18.71
C LEU A 244 23.26 2.08 19.67
N THR A 245 22.97 3.13 20.43
CA THR A 245 21.92 3.12 21.48
C THR A 245 20.49 3.25 20.96
N ALA A 246 20.29 3.77 19.74
CA ALA A 246 18.99 3.86 19.08
C ALA A 246 19.14 4.19 17.57
N PRO A 247 19.68 3.27 16.75
CA PRO A 247 19.90 3.52 15.33
C PRO A 247 18.60 3.46 14.51
N LEU A 248 18.52 4.34 13.51
CA LEU A 248 17.54 4.27 12.43
C LEU A 248 18.19 3.54 11.26
N VAL A 249 17.70 2.36 10.91
CA VAL A 249 18.20 1.62 9.74
C VAL A 249 17.49 2.15 8.49
N ILE A 250 18.20 2.99 7.74
CA ILE A 250 17.82 3.36 6.38
C ILE A 250 18.31 2.26 5.44
N ASP A 251 17.37 1.63 4.76
CA ASP A 251 17.61 0.66 3.71
C ASP A 251 17.77 1.42 2.39
N ARG A 252 18.78 1.06 1.59
CA ARG A 252 19.05 1.70 0.28
C ARG A 252 17.97 1.39 -0.75
N ALA A 253 17.16 0.35 -0.55
CA ALA A 253 16.04 0.01 -1.41
C ALA A 253 14.84 0.98 -1.26
N PHE A 254 15.02 2.24 -1.66
CA PHE A 254 13.93 3.15 -2.01
C PHE A 254 13.17 2.59 -3.20
N ARG A 255 11.83 2.53 -3.10
CA ARG A 255 11.02 1.68 -3.99
C ARG A 255 10.16 2.44 -4.98
N VAL A 256 9.96 3.74 -4.75
CA VAL A 256 9.22 4.63 -5.66
C VAL A 256 9.91 5.97 -5.72
N VAL A 257 10.28 6.40 -6.92
CA VAL A 257 10.80 7.74 -7.23
C VAL A 257 9.64 8.60 -7.69
N VAL A 258 9.53 9.85 -7.24
CA VAL A 258 8.50 10.79 -7.72
C VAL A 258 9.10 12.12 -8.12
N ALA A 259 9.03 12.43 -9.42
CA ALA A 259 9.49 13.68 -10.01
C ALA A 259 8.44 14.19 -11.03
N GLN A 260 8.25 15.50 -11.13
CA GLN A 260 7.34 16.17 -12.10
C GLN A 260 5.93 15.54 -12.22
N GLY A 261 5.33 15.12 -11.11
CA GLY A 261 3.99 14.50 -11.08
C GLY A 261 3.91 13.06 -11.61
N MET A 262 5.05 12.42 -11.89
CA MET A 262 5.17 11.02 -12.26
C MET A 262 5.81 10.23 -11.12
N ALA A 263 5.24 9.08 -10.78
CA ALA A 263 5.86 8.07 -9.93
C ALA A 263 6.47 6.97 -10.79
N LEU A 264 7.75 6.66 -10.58
CA LEU A 264 8.51 5.57 -11.21
C LEU A 264 8.79 4.49 -10.16
N MET A 265 8.73 3.22 -10.55
CA MET A 265 8.88 2.07 -9.65
C MET A 265 9.37 0.81 -10.39
N PRO A 266 10.23 -0.03 -9.80
CA PRO A 266 10.72 -1.25 -10.45
C PRO A 266 9.65 -2.36 -10.52
N THR A 267 8.58 -2.29 -9.72
CA THR A 267 7.45 -3.24 -9.77
C THR A 267 6.15 -2.56 -9.32
N ALA A 268 4.98 -3.06 -9.75
CA ALA A 268 3.70 -2.58 -9.23
C ALA A 268 3.56 -2.80 -7.72
N ALA A 269 4.06 -3.93 -7.23
CA ALA A 269 4.07 -4.29 -5.81
C ALA A 269 4.87 -3.32 -4.92
N ALA A 270 5.94 -2.70 -5.46
CA ALA A 270 6.65 -1.63 -4.78
C ALA A 270 5.75 -0.43 -4.49
N TYR A 271 4.92 -0.01 -5.45
CA TYR A 271 3.98 1.09 -5.28
C TYR A 271 2.81 0.72 -4.37
N GLU A 272 2.16 -0.41 -4.65
CA GLU A 272 1.00 -0.88 -3.90
C GLU A 272 1.34 -1.17 -2.42
N GLY A 273 2.54 -1.69 -2.17
CA GLY A 273 3.05 -1.94 -0.82
C GLY A 273 3.20 -0.65 0.00
N LEU A 274 3.43 0.50 -0.65
CA LEU A 274 3.44 1.81 -0.01
C LEU A 274 2.03 2.41 0.01
N PHE A 275 1.44 2.73 -1.14
CA PHE A 275 0.27 3.60 -1.23
C PHE A 275 -1.07 2.86 -1.31
N GLY A 276 -1.05 1.53 -1.44
CA GLY A 276 -2.24 0.72 -1.73
C GLY A 276 -2.57 0.68 -3.24
N PRO A 277 -3.73 0.11 -3.61
CA PRO A 277 -4.13 -0.03 -5.01
C PRO A 277 -4.22 1.33 -5.72
N PRO A 278 -3.77 1.45 -6.98
CA PRO A 278 -4.08 2.60 -7.83
C PRO A 278 -5.59 2.84 -7.93
N THR A 279 -6.01 4.11 -8.06
CA THR A 279 -7.44 4.45 -8.15
C THR A 279 -8.12 3.81 -9.36
N ALA A 280 -7.42 3.68 -10.50
CA ALA A 280 -7.92 2.96 -11.68
C ALA A 280 -8.29 1.50 -11.35
N VAL A 281 -7.41 0.77 -10.65
CA VAL A 281 -7.68 -0.61 -10.19
C VAL A 281 -8.93 -0.68 -9.32
N ARG A 282 -9.14 0.31 -8.43
CA ARG A 282 -10.34 0.38 -7.59
C ARG A 282 -11.62 0.62 -8.40
N VAL A 283 -11.58 1.53 -9.37
CA VAL A 283 -12.72 1.87 -10.24
C VAL A 283 -13.07 0.68 -11.13
N GLU A 284 -12.09 0.06 -11.78
CA GLU A 284 -12.31 -1.11 -12.63
C GLU A 284 -12.79 -2.33 -11.85
N ALA A 285 -12.25 -2.57 -10.65
CA ALA A 285 -12.72 -3.64 -9.77
C ALA A 285 -14.17 -3.36 -9.30
N ALA A 286 -14.52 -2.11 -8.96
CA ALA A 286 -15.88 -1.75 -8.58
C ALA A 286 -16.90 -1.90 -9.72
N ALA A 287 -16.53 -1.53 -10.94
CA ALA A 287 -17.36 -1.78 -12.12
C ALA A 287 -17.53 -3.29 -12.37
N THR A 288 -16.44 -4.05 -12.33
CA THR A 288 -16.50 -5.52 -12.50
C THR A 288 -17.32 -6.19 -11.40
N PHE A 289 -17.29 -5.65 -10.17
CA PHE A 289 -18.10 -6.16 -9.07
C PHE A 289 -19.60 -6.00 -9.35
N ALA A 290 -20.03 -4.84 -9.87
CA ALA A 290 -21.41 -4.60 -10.25
C ALA A 290 -21.86 -5.59 -11.35
N ASP A 291 -21.14 -5.62 -12.48
CA ASP A 291 -21.38 -6.55 -13.60
C ASP A 291 -21.50 -8.03 -13.14
N ALA A 292 -20.64 -8.47 -12.21
CA ALA A 292 -20.49 -9.88 -11.84
C ALA A 292 -21.42 -10.34 -10.71
N PHE A 293 -21.74 -9.47 -9.75
CA PHE A 293 -22.41 -9.84 -8.49
C PHE A 293 -23.68 -9.06 -8.19
N GLU A 294 -23.80 -7.80 -8.64
CA GLU A 294 -25.00 -6.99 -8.36
C GLU A 294 -26.04 -7.14 -9.47
N ASP A 295 -25.60 -7.22 -10.72
CA ASP A 295 -26.48 -7.31 -11.89
C ASP A 295 -26.81 -8.77 -12.29
N ALA A 296 -25.90 -9.72 -12.03
CA ALA A 296 -25.98 -11.08 -12.58
C ALA A 296 -26.40 -12.19 -11.58
N LEU A 297 -26.19 -11.99 -10.27
CA LEU A 297 -26.31 -13.04 -9.26
C LEU A 297 -27.07 -12.58 -8.00
N LEU A 298 -27.75 -13.51 -7.34
CA LEU A 298 -28.35 -13.27 -6.03
C LEU A 298 -27.36 -13.68 -4.93
N VAL A 299 -26.85 -12.70 -4.18
CA VAL A 299 -25.87 -12.93 -3.09
C VAL A 299 -26.41 -12.38 -1.76
N ARG A 300 -26.54 -13.26 -0.76
CA ARG A 300 -26.71 -12.87 0.65
C ARG A 300 -25.38 -12.30 1.16
N GLY A 301 -25.41 -11.07 1.68
CA GLY A 301 -24.21 -10.36 2.13
C GLY A 301 -23.40 -9.72 0.99
N VAL A 302 -24.09 -9.22 -0.06
CA VAL A 302 -23.44 -8.59 -1.21
C VAL A 302 -22.68 -7.31 -0.84
N ASP A 303 -23.17 -6.53 0.12
CA ASP A 303 -22.50 -5.32 0.61
C ASP A 303 -21.20 -5.64 1.36
N GLU A 304 -21.21 -6.66 2.23
CA GLU A 304 -20.01 -7.14 2.92
C GLU A 304 -19.01 -7.74 1.93
N LEU A 305 -19.48 -8.45 0.89
CA LEU A 305 -18.64 -8.93 -0.20
C LEU A 305 -18.02 -7.76 -0.97
N ARG A 306 -18.80 -6.71 -1.30
CA ARG A 306 -18.31 -5.50 -1.98
C ARG A 306 -17.22 -4.82 -1.16
N VAL A 307 -17.44 -4.66 0.15
CA VAL A 307 -16.45 -4.07 1.08
C VAL A 307 -15.19 -4.93 1.15
N ALA A 308 -15.30 -6.26 1.28
CA ALA A 308 -14.15 -7.16 1.27
C ALA A 308 -13.36 -7.08 -0.05
N CYS A 309 -14.07 -7.15 -1.18
CA CYS A 309 -13.51 -7.08 -2.51
C CYS A 309 -12.76 -5.77 -2.82
N LEU A 310 -13.30 -4.63 -2.38
CA LEU A 310 -12.74 -3.31 -2.67
C LEU A 310 -11.79 -2.79 -1.57
N SER A 311 -11.64 -3.49 -0.46
CA SER A 311 -10.62 -3.20 0.56
C SER A 311 -9.33 -4.02 0.38
N ASP A 312 -9.42 -5.24 -0.19
CA ASP A 312 -8.26 -6.11 -0.41
C ASP A 312 -7.75 -6.06 -1.87
N LEU A 313 -6.47 -5.71 -2.04
CA LEU A 313 -5.80 -5.64 -3.35
C LEU A 313 -5.84 -6.96 -4.13
N ASN A 314 -5.70 -8.09 -3.44
CA ASN A 314 -5.69 -9.40 -4.08
C ASN A 314 -7.11 -9.79 -4.55
N MET A 315 -8.15 -9.33 -3.85
CA MET A 315 -9.53 -9.51 -4.28
C MET A 315 -9.87 -8.61 -5.48
N MET A 316 -9.43 -7.35 -5.47
CA MET A 316 -9.51 -6.48 -6.66
C MET A 316 -8.83 -7.10 -7.88
N ARG A 317 -7.64 -7.72 -7.71
CA ARG A 317 -6.96 -8.44 -8.80
C ARG A 317 -7.75 -9.63 -9.33
N LYS A 318 -8.47 -10.37 -8.47
CA LYS A 318 -9.37 -11.44 -8.90
C LYS A 318 -10.58 -10.89 -9.65
N LEU A 319 -11.15 -9.75 -9.24
CA LEU A 319 -12.15 -9.04 -10.04
C LEU A 319 -11.61 -8.66 -11.42
N LEU A 320 -10.41 -8.07 -11.53
CA LEU A 320 -9.83 -7.76 -12.85
C LEU A 320 -9.53 -9.00 -13.72
N SER A 321 -9.36 -10.17 -13.12
CA SER A 321 -9.28 -11.46 -13.83
C SER A 321 -10.66 -11.89 -14.35
N ILE A 322 -11.69 -11.82 -13.51
CA ILE A 322 -13.10 -12.06 -13.87
C ILE A 322 -13.56 -11.12 -15.00
N ARG A 323 -13.11 -9.85 -14.99
CA ARG A 323 -13.42 -8.86 -16.05
C ARG A 323 -13.08 -9.39 -17.44
N ARG A 324 -11.87 -9.94 -17.61
CA ARG A 324 -11.37 -10.51 -18.88
C ARG A 324 -12.20 -11.70 -19.37
N ARG A 325 -13.01 -12.30 -18.48
CA ARG A 325 -13.96 -13.38 -18.81
C ARG A 325 -15.32 -12.81 -19.17
N LEU A 326 -15.79 -11.77 -18.48
CA LEU A 326 -17.02 -11.03 -18.85
C LEU A 326 -16.91 -10.31 -20.21
N GLU A 327 -15.69 -10.03 -20.65
CA GLU A 327 -15.40 -9.54 -22.01
C GLU A 327 -15.72 -10.60 -23.10
N ASP A 328 -15.83 -11.89 -22.78
CA ASP A 328 -16.41 -12.91 -23.65
C ASP A 328 -17.96 -12.88 -23.53
N PRO A 329 -18.70 -12.51 -24.61
CA PRO A 329 -20.15 -12.44 -24.57
C PRO A 329 -20.83 -13.77 -24.21
N ARG A 330 -20.19 -14.92 -24.50
CA ARG A 330 -20.75 -16.25 -24.19
C ARG A 330 -20.67 -16.53 -22.69
N PHE A 331 -19.54 -16.21 -22.06
CA PHE A 331 -19.39 -16.34 -20.62
C PHE A 331 -20.34 -15.38 -19.89
N ARG A 332 -20.41 -14.11 -20.32
CA ARG A 332 -21.36 -13.12 -19.76
C ARG A 332 -22.82 -13.59 -19.88
N ALA A 333 -23.24 -14.10 -21.04
CA ALA A 333 -24.60 -14.64 -21.22
C ALA A 333 -24.87 -15.96 -20.47
N ALA A 334 -23.81 -16.66 -20.03
CA ALA A 334 -23.92 -17.90 -19.26
C ALA A 334 -23.81 -17.69 -17.75
N LEU A 335 -23.40 -16.51 -17.29
CA LEU A 335 -23.36 -16.13 -15.88
C LEU A 335 -24.78 -15.76 -15.40
N THR A 336 -25.60 -16.79 -15.17
CA THR A 336 -26.93 -16.65 -14.59
C THR A 336 -27.06 -17.49 -13.33
N MET A 337 -27.94 -17.07 -12.42
CA MET A 337 -28.15 -17.76 -11.14
C MET A 337 -28.47 -19.26 -11.34
N ASP A 338 -29.36 -19.61 -12.26
CA ASP A 338 -29.76 -20.99 -12.52
C ASP A 338 -28.57 -21.87 -12.98
N ARG A 339 -27.72 -21.35 -13.88
CA ARG A 339 -26.55 -22.10 -14.38
C ARG A 339 -25.47 -22.24 -13.31
N VAL A 340 -25.27 -21.21 -12.49
CA VAL A 340 -24.37 -21.29 -11.33
C VAL A 340 -24.87 -22.31 -10.29
N LEU A 341 -26.16 -22.33 -9.99
CA LEU A 341 -26.78 -23.31 -9.09
C LEU A 341 -26.69 -24.74 -9.63
N ALA A 342 -26.90 -24.92 -10.95
CA ALA A 342 -26.73 -26.20 -11.61
C ALA A 342 -25.27 -26.69 -11.55
N PHE A 343 -24.30 -25.82 -11.84
CA PHE A 343 -22.88 -26.12 -11.73
C PHE A 343 -22.48 -26.54 -10.31
N LEU A 344 -22.93 -25.82 -9.28
CA LEU A 344 -22.66 -26.17 -7.87
C LEU A 344 -23.32 -27.50 -7.46
N ALA A 345 -24.46 -27.86 -8.06
CA ALA A 345 -25.10 -29.15 -7.82
C ALA A 345 -24.36 -30.33 -8.47
N THR A 346 -23.71 -30.12 -9.63
CA THR A 346 -22.89 -31.17 -10.29
C THR A 346 -21.46 -31.22 -9.78
N ASN A 347 -20.97 -30.17 -9.11
CA ASN A 347 -19.60 -30.05 -8.61
C ASN A 347 -19.55 -29.85 -7.08
N PRO A 348 -19.92 -30.87 -6.27
CA PRO A 348 -19.99 -30.76 -4.80
C PRO A 348 -18.64 -30.48 -4.11
N GLN A 349 -17.52 -30.66 -4.81
CA GLN A 349 -16.18 -30.24 -4.37
C GLN A 349 -16.00 -28.71 -4.33
N VAL A 350 -16.87 -27.94 -5.00
CA VAL A 350 -16.84 -26.47 -4.99
C VAL A 350 -17.66 -25.96 -3.81
N THR A 351 -16.97 -25.72 -2.69
CA THR A 351 -17.60 -25.29 -1.43
C THR A 351 -18.01 -23.82 -1.44
N VAL A 352 -19.13 -23.52 -2.10
CA VAL A 352 -19.82 -22.22 -2.05
C VAL A 352 -21.17 -22.43 -1.37
N PRO A 353 -21.45 -21.77 -0.23
CA PRO A 353 -22.73 -21.97 0.45
C PRO A 353 -23.88 -21.34 -0.34
N VAL A 354 -25.03 -22.02 -0.32
CA VAL A 354 -26.25 -21.60 -1.01
C VAL A 354 -27.42 -21.60 -0.02
N ASP A 355 -28.03 -20.45 0.18
CA ASP A 355 -29.31 -20.32 0.88
C ASP A 355 -30.43 -20.83 -0.04
N ARG A 356 -31.07 -21.93 0.36
CA ARG A 356 -32.22 -22.53 -0.32
C ARG A 356 -33.52 -22.40 0.48
N SER A 357 -33.55 -21.54 1.51
CA SER A 357 -34.71 -21.41 2.42
C SER A 357 -35.89 -20.61 1.83
N GLY A 358 -35.64 -19.84 0.76
CA GLY A 358 -36.64 -19.01 0.09
C GLY A 358 -36.98 -19.46 -1.34
N PRO A 359 -37.94 -18.80 -2.00
CA PRO A 359 -38.39 -19.13 -3.36
C PRO A 359 -37.32 -18.86 -4.44
N SER A 360 -36.33 -18.02 -4.13
CA SER A 360 -35.19 -17.73 -5.00
C SER A 360 -33.91 -18.11 -4.24
N PRO A 361 -33.24 -19.21 -4.59
CA PRO A 361 -31.97 -19.57 -3.95
C PRO A 361 -30.90 -18.51 -4.21
N ALA A 362 -30.04 -18.27 -3.23
CA ALA A 362 -29.01 -17.25 -3.29
C ALA A 362 -27.65 -17.81 -2.83
N LEU A 363 -26.56 -17.33 -3.42
CA LEU A 363 -25.21 -17.61 -2.90
C LEU A 363 -25.05 -16.87 -1.57
N VAL A 364 -24.27 -17.42 -0.64
CA VAL A 364 -23.98 -16.74 0.64
C VAL A 364 -22.52 -16.31 0.68
N PHE A 365 -22.28 -15.04 0.98
CA PHE A 365 -20.95 -14.56 1.31
C PHE A 365 -20.64 -14.81 2.79
N GLU A 366 -19.61 -15.61 3.05
CA GLU A 366 -19.03 -15.74 4.38
C GLU A 366 -17.69 -14.97 4.48
N PRO A 367 -17.58 -13.94 5.34
CA PRO A 367 -16.36 -13.12 5.45
C PRO A 367 -15.18 -13.84 6.13
N GLY A 368 -15.37 -15.07 6.60
CA GLY A 368 -14.33 -15.87 7.27
C GLY A 368 -13.10 -16.13 6.37
N PRO A 369 -11.86 -16.19 6.90
CA PRO A 369 -10.64 -16.26 6.09
C PRO A 369 -10.60 -17.39 5.06
N GLN A 370 -11.23 -18.53 5.36
CA GLN A 370 -11.31 -19.70 4.48
C GLN A 370 -12.31 -19.49 3.33
N GLN A 371 -13.47 -18.89 3.61
CA GLN A 371 -14.61 -18.80 2.69
C GLN A 371 -14.74 -17.47 1.94
N ARG A 372 -14.13 -16.38 2.42
CA ARG A 372 -14.23 -15.04 1.79
C ARG A 372 -13.81 -14.99 0.32
N TRP A 373 -13.05 -15.98 -0.14
CA TRP A 373 -12.60 -16.14 -1.52
C TRP A 373 -13.51 -17.01 -2.39
N ALA A 374 -14.48 -17.74 -1.83
CA ALA A 374 -15.21 -18.80 -2.52
C ALA A 374 -15.98 -18.26 -3.74
N LEU A 375 -16.69 -17.13 -3.60
CA LEU A 375 -17.44 -16.49 -4.69
C LEU A 375 -16.52 -15.94 -5.79
N LEU A 376 -15.39 -15.33 -5.43
CA LEU A 376 -14.39 -14.88 -6.41
C LEU A 376 -13.73 -16.06 -7.12
N LYS A 377 -13.40 -17.13 -6.40
CA LYS A 377 -12.82 -18.36 -6.97
C LYS A 377 -13.79 -19.01 -7.93
N LEU A 378 -15.06 -19.14 -7.56
CA LEU A 378 -16.12 -19.66 -8.44
C LEU A 378 -16.09 -18.94 -9.80
N LEU A 379 -16.19 -17.61 -9.81
CA LEU A 379 -16.20 -16.83 -11.06
C LEU A 379 -14.85 -16.80 -11.81
N ASP A 380 -13.74 -16.98 -11.10
CA ASP A 380 -12.38 -17.02 -11.64
C ASP A 380 -11.87 -18.45 -11.92
N ASP A 381 -12.71 -19.48 -11.80
CA ASP A 381 -12.32 -20.87 -12.11
C ASP A 381 -12.56 -21.20 -13.60
N ASP A 382 -11.58 -21.81 -14.27
CA ASP A 382 -11.74 -22.17 -15.69
C ASP A 382 -12.80 -23.28 -15.89
N TYR A 383 -13.14 -24.06 -14.85
CA TYR A 383 -14.23 -25.05 -14.91
C TYR A 383 -15.59 -24.41 -15.25
N LEU A 384 -15.89 -23.19 -14.76
CA LEU A 384 -17.11 -22.48 -15.15
C LEU A 384 -17.20 -22.22 -16.65
N ARG A 385 -16.08 -22.05 -17.37
CA ARG A 385 -16.14 -21.88 -18.82
C ARG A 385 -16.64 -23.14 -19.50
N SER A 386 -16.08 -24.30 -19.17
CA SER A 386 -16.50 -25.58 -19.76
C SER A 386 -17.98 -25.85 -19.52
N ASP A 387 -18.40 -25.75 -18.26
CA ASP A 387 -19.71 -26.26 -17.85
C ASP A 387 -20.84 -25.24 -18.05
N LEU A 388 -20.60 -23.93 -17.88
CA LEU A 388 -21.64 -22.91 -18.14
C LEU A 388 -21.84 -22.63 -19.63
N THR A 389 -20.78 -22.75 -20.45
CA THR A 389 -20.83 -22.43 -21.88
C THR A 389 -20.93 -23.66 -22.80
N GLY A 390 -20.74 -24.87 -22.26
CA GLY A 390 -20.78 -26.13 -23.01
C GLY A 390 -19.52 -26.43 -23.83
N TYR A 391 -18.51 -25.55 -23.80
CA TYR A 391 -17.26 -25.73 -24.53
C TYR A 391 -16.26 -26.59 -23.76
N ARG A 392 -16.20 -27.88 -24.10
CA ARG A 392 -15.02 -28.70 -23.77
C ARG A 392 -13.80 -28.09 -24.47
N TYR A 393 -12.92 -27.45 -23.70
CA TYR A 393 -11.58 -27.13 -24.19
C TYR A 393 -10.85 -28.45 -24.43
N GLU A 394 -10.39 -28.69 -25.65
CA GLU A 394 -9.32 -29.65 -25.89
C GLU A 394 -8.08 -29.16 -25.12
N ALA A 395 -7.72 -29.88 -24.07
CA ALA A 395 -6.57 -29.55 -23.23
C ALA A 395 -5.26 -29.85 -23.98
N ASN A 396 -4.87 -28.93 -24.87
CA ASN A 396 -3.63 -28.95 -25.64
C ASN A 396 -2.40 -28.67 -24.76
N SER A 397 -2.19 -29.51 -23.73
CA SER A 397 -1.07 -29.41 -22.79
C SER A 397 -0.57 -30.75 -22.26
N LYS A 398 -0.62 -31.80 -23.11
CA LYS A 398 0.30 -32.95 -23.06
C LYS A 398 0.71 -33.37 -24.46
N SER A 399 1.64 -32.64 -25.06
CA SER A 399 2.49 -33.19 -26.11
C SER A 399 3.39 -34.25 -25.48
N ASP A 400 3.21 -35.52 -25.84
CA ASP A 400 4.14 -36.59 -25.44
C ASP A 400 5.56 -36.22 -25.88
N VAL A 401 6.46 -36.13 -24.89
CA VAL A 401 7.90 -36.14 -25.14
C VAL A 401 8.26 -37.59 -25.49
N ARG A 402 8.49 -37.84 -26.79
CA ARG A 402 9.08 -39.08 -27.30
C ARG A 402 10.61 -39.05 -27.17
#